data_AF-A0A9X8VF30-F1
#
_entry.id   AF-A0A9X8VF30-F1
#
_cell.length_a   1.000
_cell.length_b   1.000
_cell.length_c   1.000
_cell.angle_alpha   90.00
_cell.angle_beta   90.00
_cell.angle_gamma   90.00
#
_symmetry.space_group_name_H-M   'P 1'
#
loop_
_entity.id
_entity.type
_entity.pdbx_description
1 polymer ?
#
loop_
_entity_poly.entity_id
_entity_poly.type
_entity_poly.pdbx_seq_one_letter_code
_entity_poly.pdbx_strand_id
1 'polypeptide(L)'
;MGLHNTPHAFGVTSISKESRITHSRRQARKLTPEQFLALPMVKTYVEQHPDSVRRDPDTGEVWTDKPLTLLYLDVCQAKKLKKALIKAMKEHGL
;
A
#
# COMPACT_ATOMS: atom_id res chain seq x y z
N MET A 1 44.36 45.58 0.55
CA MET A 1 43.19 46.44 0.82
C MET A 1 42.76 47.07 -0.48
N GLY A 2 41.55 46.81 -0.97
CA GLY A 2 41.07 47.41 -2.22
C GLY A 2 40.05 46.53 -2.94
N LEU A 3 38.82 46.56 -2.44
CA LEU A 3 37.63 45.92 -2.99
C LEU A 3 37.28 46.53 -4.35
N HIS A 4 37.13 45.74 -5.42
CA HIS A 4 36.50 46.21 -6.66
C HIS A 4 35.40 45.22 -7.10
N ASN A 5 34.19 45.76 -7.05
CA ASN A 5 32.92 45.12 -7.33
C ASN A 5 32.86 44.56 -8.75
N THR A 6 32.64 43.25 -8.89
CA THR A 6 32.04 42.69 -10.11
C THR A 6 30.51 42.75 -9.95
N PRO A 7 29.79 43.60 -10.71
CA PRO A 7 28.35 43.50 -10.81
C PRO A 7 28.00 42.31 -11.72
N HIS A 8 26.79 41.75 -11.59
CA HIS A 8 26.18 40.73 -12.49
C HIS A 8 26.21 39.26 -12.02
N ALA A 9 26.11 38.99 -10.73
CA ALA A 9 25.46 37.75 -10.29
C ALA A 9 23.95 38.04 -10.16
N PHE A 10 23.23 37.94 -11.27
CA PHE A 10 21.77 37.88 -11.21
C PHE A 10 21.38 36.62 -10.45
N GLY A 11 20.96 36.80 -9.20
CA GLY A 11 20.48 35.73 -8.34
C GLY A 11 19.19 35.15 -8.89
N VAL A 12 19.31 34.06 -9.64
CA VAL A 12 18.18 33.14 -9.83
C VAL A 12 18.15 32.23 -8.61
N THR A 13 17.59 32.73 -7.51
CA THR A 13 17.16 31.82 -6.44
C THR A 13 15.94 31.10 -6.99
N SER A 14 16.14 29.88 -7.48
CA SER A 14 15.04 28.95 -7.71
C SER A 14 14.37 28.74 -6.35
N ILE A 15 13.26 29.47 -6.12
CA ILE A 15 12.34 29.11 -5.04
C ILE A 15 11.74 27.78 -5.46
N SER A 16 12.41 26.69 -5.07
CA SER A 16 11.87 25.35 -5.20
C SER A 16 10.54 25.40 -4.46
N LYS A 17 9.44 25.43 -5.23
CA LYS A 17 8.09 25.54 -4.72
C LYS A 17 7.86 24.25 -3.95
N GLU A 18 8.13 24.30 -2.66
CA GLU A 18 8.00 23.17 -1.76
C GLU A 18 6.61 22.60 -2.01
N SER A 19 6.56 21.36 -2.49
CA SER A 19 5.31 20.68 -2.74
C SER A 19 4.62 20.62 -1.38
N ARG A 20 3.67 21.54 -1.14
CA ARG A 20 2.71 21.40 -0.07
C ARG A 20 1.89 20.18 -0.42
N ILE A 21 2.41 19.02 -0.02
CA ILE A 21 1.79 17.72 -0.15
C ILE A 21 0.51 17.80 0.69
N THR A 22 -0.57 18.26 0.07
CA THR A 22 -1.95 17.99 0.46
C THR A 22 -2.27 16.55 0.07
N HIS A 23 -1.55 15.60 0.65
CA HIS A 23 -1.92 14.18 0.56
C HIS A 23 -2.41 13.68 1.91
N SER A 24 -3.53 14.26 2.35
CA SER A 24 -4.60 13.45 2.96
C SER A 24 -5.32 12.66 1.86
N ARG A 25 -4.56 11.92 1.05
CA ARG A 25 -5.07 11.08 -0.05
C ARG A 25 -4.52 9.71 0.23
N ARG A 26 -5.35 8.81 0.78
CA ARG A 26 -5.05 7.42 1.18
C ARG A 26 -4.61 7.27 2.64
N GLN A 27 -5.48 7.63 3.59
CA GLN A 27 -5.64 6.66 4.68
C GLN A 27 -6.27 5.42 4.03
N ALA A 28 -5.44 4.41 3.75
CA ALA A 28 -5.92 3.11 3.31
C ALA A 28 -7.06 2.71 4.25
N ARG A 29 -8.24 2.42 3.69
CA ARG A 29 -9.41 2.05 4.48
C ARG A 29 -9.01 0.77 5.23
N LYS A 30 -8.75 0.89 6.53
CA LYS A 30 -8.29 -0.21 7.38
C LYS A 30 -9.47 -1.13 7.62
N LEU A 31 -9.76 -2.00 6.66
CA LEU A 31 -10.74 -3.06 6.84
C LEU A 31 -10.18 -4.07 7.82
N THR A 32 -10.97 -4.40 8.84
CA THR A 32 -10.67 -5.54 9.70
C THR A 32 -10.85 -6.84 8.91
N PRO A 33 -10.21 -7.94 9.31
CA PRO A 33 -10.39 -9.24 8.66
C PRO A 33 -11.88 -9.65 8.55
N GLU A 34 -12.67 -9.37 9.58
CA GLU A 34 -14.10 -9.66 9.62
C GLU A 34 -14.88 -8.85 8.58
N GLN A 35 -14.55 -7.56 8.45
CA GLN A 35 -15.18 -6.70 7.45
C GLN A 35 -14.83 -7.15 6.02
N PHE A 36 -13.60 -7.63 5.81
CA PHE A 36 -13.19 -8.20 4.52
C PHE A 36 -13.95 -9.49 4.21
N LEU A 37 -14.02 -10.42 5.17
CA LEU A 37 -14.77 -11.68 5.02
C LEU A 37 -16.28 -11.48 4.88
N ALA A 38 -16.80 -10.34 5.35
CA ALA A 38 -18.20 -9.97 5.18
C ALA A 38 -18.55 -9.50 3.75
N LEU A 39 -17.55 -9.18 2.91
CA LEU A 39 -17.80 -8.70 1.55
C LEU A 39 -18.47 -9.78 0.69
N PRO A 40 -19.52 -9.44 -0.10
CA PRO A 40 -20.24 -10.41 -0.92
C PRO A 40 -19.33 -11.24 -1.84
N MET A 41 -18.36 -10.59 -2.51
CA MET A 41 -17.40 -11.26 -3.37
C MET A 41 -16.50 -12.27 -2.64
N VAL A 42 -16.14 -11.96 -1.38
CA VAL A 42 -15.29 -12.83 -0.56
C VAL A 42 -16.10 -14.01 -0.06
N LYS A 43 -17.35 -13.79 0.38
CA LYS A 43 -18.25 -14.88 0.78
C LYS A 43 -18.45 -15.89 -0.35
N THR A 44 -18.79 -15.42 -1.54
CA THR A 44 -18.97 -16.30 -2.71
C THR A 44 -17.69 -17.07 -3.06
N TYR A 45 -16.53 -16.44 -2.90
CA TYR A 45 -15.25 -17.12 -3.12
C TYR A 45 -14.97 -18.21 -2.08
N VAL A 46 -15.21 -17.92 -0.79
CA VAL A 46 -15.04 -18.87 0.31
C VAL A 46 -16.04 -20.03 0.22
N GLU A 47 -17.25 -19.78 -0.26
CA GLU A 47 -18.24 -20.84 -0.53
C GLU A 47 -17.77 -21.80 -1.63
N GLN A 48 -17.05 -21.30 -2.64
CA GLN A 48 -16.47 -22.12 -3.70
C GLN A 48 -15.17 -22.81 -3.27
N HIS A 49 -14.43 -22.20 -2.34
CA HIS A 49 -13.15 -22.68 -1.84
C HIS A 49 -13.10 -22.59 -0.30
N PRO A 50 -13.66 -23.57 0.41
CA PRO A 50 -13.73 -23.53 1.87
C PRO A 50 -12.35 -23.55 2.54
N ASP A 51 -11.35 -24.14 1.88
CA ASP A 51 -9.97 -24.23 2.38
C ASP A 51 -9.17 -22.93 2.19
N SER A 52 -9.72 -21.94 1.49
CA SER A 52 -9.05 -20.66 1.21
C SER A 52 -8.92 -19.74 2.42
N VAL A 53 -9.68 -19.99 3.49
CA VAL A 53 -9.63 -19.22 4.74
C VAL A 53 -9.46 -20.17 5.91
N ARG A 54 -8.37 -19.99 6.64
CA ARG A 54 -8.10 -20.71 7.89
C ARG A 54 -8.06 -19.71 9.03
N ARG A 55 -8.72 -20.05 10.13
CA ARG A 55 -8.64 -19.28 11.37
C ARG A 55 -7.87 -20.08 12.39
N ASP A 56 -6.88 -19.45 12.99
CA ASP A 56 -6.15 -20.02 14.10
C ASP A 56 -6.98 -19.80 15.40
N PRO A 57 -7.37 -20.87 16.10
CA PRO A 57 -8.19 -20.77 17.31
C PRO A 57 -7.44 -20.20 18.51
N ASP A 58 -6.11 -20.25 18.51
CA ASP A 58 -5.27 -19.85 19.65
C ASP A 58 -4.85 -18.38 19.55
N THR A 59 -4.55 -17.92 18.34
CA THR A 59 -4.08 -16.54 18.09
C THR A 59 -5.17 -15.61 17.56
N GLY A 60 -6.27 -16.17 17.04
CA GLY A 60 -7.30 -15.41 16.33
C GLY A 60 -6.84 -14.90 14.95
N GLU A 61 -5.67 -15.34 14.47
CA GLU A 61 -5.16 -14.93 13.17
C GLU A 61 -5.95 -15.57 12.03
N VAL A 62 -6.25 -14.75 11.02
CA VAL A 62 -6.95 -15.19 9.80
C VAL A 62 -5.93 -15.34 8.68
N TRP A 63 -5.77 -16.56 8.23
CA TRP A 63 -4.90 -16.94 7.13
C TRP A 63 -5.76 -17.07 5.87
N THR A 64 -5.32 -16.39 4.81
CA THR A 64 -6.01 -16.43 3.52
C THR A 64 -5.09 -16.92 2.43
N ASP A 65 -5.66 -17.54 1.41
CA ASP A 65 -4.92 -17.91 0.22
C ASP A 65 -4.39 -16.69 -0.58
N LYS A 66 -3.54 -16.98 -1.56
CA LYS A 66 -2.94 -15.97 -2.45
C LYS A 66 -3.99 -15.04 -3.09
N PRO A 67 -5.06 -15.54 -3.74
CA PRO A 67 -6.04 -14.67 -4.39
C PRO A 67 -6.79 -13.78 -3.38
N LEU A 68 -7.22 -14.28 -2.23
CA LEU A 68 -7.87 -13.46 -1.21
C LEU A 68 -6.92 -12.41 -0.62
N THR A 69 -5.65 -12.76 -0.41
CA THR A 69 -4.63 -11.82 0.07
C THR A 69 -4.45 -10.67 -0.92
N LEU A 70 -4.36 -10.95 -2.22
CA LEU A 70 -4.24 -9.92 -3.25
C LEU A 70 -5.50 -9.06 -3.34
N LEU A 71 -6.69 -9.65 -3.21
CA LEU A 71 -7.96 -8.95 -3.18
C LEU A 71 -8.05 -8.00 -1.97
N TYR A 72 -7.65 -8.47 -0.78
CA TYR A 72 -7.59 -7.65 0.43
C TYR A 72 -6.71 -6.41 0.22
N LEU A 73 -5.53 -6.59 -0.37
CA LEU A 73 -4.61 -5.49 -0.66
C LEU A 73 -5.16 -4.51 -1.71
N ASP A 74 -5.94 -4.98 -2.68
CA ASP A 74 -6.62 -4.12 -3.65
C ASP A 74 -7.71 -3.28 -2.99
N VAL A 75 -8.56 -3.89 -2.16
CA VAL A 75 -9.63 -3.19 -1.44
C VAL A 75 -9.06 -2.17 -0.46
N CYS A 76 -7.95 -2.50 0.21
CA CYS A 76 -7.22 -1.57 1.08
C CYS A 76 -6.43 -0.51 0.31
N GLN A 77 -6.43 -0.55 -1.03
CA GLN A 77 -5.64 0.34 -1.90
C GLN A 77 -4.13 0.31 -1.59
N ALA A 78 -3.65 -0.80 -1.04
CA ALA A 78 -2.27 -1.02 -0.60
C ALA A 78 -1.36 -1.43 -1.77
N LYS A 79 -1.35 -0.64 -2.85
CA LYS A 79 -0.65 -0.99 -4.12
C LYS A 79 0.85 -1.26 -3.93
N LYS A 80 1.52 -0.52 -3.05
CA LYS A 80 2.95 -0.74 -2.76
C LYS A 80 3.19 -2.11 -2.13
N LEU A 81 2.38 -2.46 -1.13
CA LEU A 81 2.46 -3.75 -0.44
C LEU A 81 2.11 -4.90 -1.39
N LYS A 82 1.06 -4.76 -2.21
CA LYS A 82 0.72 -5.74 -3.24
C LYS A 82 1.87 -5.99 -4.21
N LYS A 83 2.55 -4.93 -4.69
CA LYS A 83 3.71 -5.09 -5.58
C LYS A 83 4.88 -5.77 -4.88
N ALA A 84 5.16 -5.42 -3.62
CA ALA A 84 6.20 -6.05 -2.83
C ALA A 84 5.92 -7.54 -2.61
N LEU A 85 4.68 -7.88 -2.25
CA LEU A 85 4.24 -9.26 -2.08
C LEU A 85 4.38 -10.05 -3.39
N ILE A 86 3.84 -9.54 -4.51
CA ILE A 86 3.97 -10.20 -5.82
C ILE A 86 5.44 -10.41 -6.20
N LYS A 87 6.31 -9.43 -5.93
CA LYS A 87 7.75 -9.54 -6.18
C LYS A 87 8.36 -10.65 -5.31
N ALA A 88 8.10 -10.65 -4.01
CA ALA A 88 8.60 -11.68 -3.10
C ALA A 88 8.11 -13.08 -3.50
N MET A 89 6.84 -13.23 -3.88
CA MET A 89 6.30 -14.51 -4.36
C MET A 89 7.03 -15.02 -5.60
N LYS A 90 7.35 -14.12 -6.55
CA LYS A 90 8.14 -14.47 -7.74
C LYS A 90 9.57 -14.89 -7.38
N GLU A 91 10.20 -14.20 -6.42
CA GLU A 91 11.55 -14.52 -5.95
C GLU A 91 11.62 -15.87 -5.23
N HIS A 92 10.53 -16.25 -4.53
CA HIS A 92 10.43 -17.51 -3.81
C HIS A 92 9.79 -18.66 -4.61
N GLY A 93 9.43 -18.45 -5.89
CA GLY A 93 8.88 -19.50 -6.76
C GLY A 93 7.43 -19.94 -6.43
N LEU A 94 6.61 -19.05 -5.86
CA LEU A 94 5.22 -19.27 -5.43
C LEU A 94 4.15 -18.68 -6.36
#